data_AF-A0A0X8HR82-F1
#
_entry.id   AF-A0A0X8HR82-F1
#
_cell.length_a   1.000
_cell.length_b   1.000
_cell.length_c   1.000
_cell.angle_alpha   90.00
_cell.angle_beta   90.00
_cell.angle_gamma   90.00
#
_symmetry.space_group_name_H-M   'P 1'
#
loop_
_entity.id
_entity.type
_entity.pdbx_description
1 polymer ?
#
loop_
_entity_poly.entity_id
_entity_poly.type
_entity_poly.pdbx_seq_one_letter_code
_entity_poly.pdbx_strand_id
1 'polypeptide(L)'
;MADNPNNSNNSNNSAQVKLLEQPWFQKAYKSAVEFYKYDEVLQPEDRLSLSQSYVRISKSQFWGGWLAFSLVFVPPFIQRYYRTNSIKGVKLARNFILGSVAMFIGSNFGSSYMYRKILDDMKPEFDYGDAEEQSALASKRRQYNIMKLIKDGSSNKWASYFMNTYHDPGRRLPNPETKLRELQAGKVPRVNPVLDQRDPMGLYTSPKKQIPQEPKPLEHRPSEIDSLDGWTSGWPEEPKKTTESAWNRVRQQNTASNPATSNTWESLRQRSTRPEQRNGDHQNHLGVFGNYGDFRDGQNYTSNDDTMYTDDDIMDMLAGEQDRYGKDN
;
A
#
# COMPACT_ATOMS: atom_id res chain seq x y z
N MET A 1 7.48 29.91 42.95
CA MET A 1 7.75 28.46 42.92
C MET A 1 7.98 28.11 41.47
N ALA A 2 9.23 27.84 41.09
CA ALA A 2 9.58 27.47 39.72
C ALA A 2 9.48 25.95 39.60
N ASP A 3 8.60 25.48 38.73
CA ASP A 3 8.46 24.06 38.42
C ASP A 3 9.77 23.56 37.81
N ASN A 4 10.36 22.55 38.44
CA ASN A 4 11.64 21.97 38.06
C ASN A 4 11.48 21.20 36.72
N PRO A 5 12.07 21.67 35.60
CA PRO A 5 11.89 21.06 34.28
C PRO A 5 12.55 19.68 34.15
N ASN A 6 13.32 19.22 35.15
CA ASN A 6 13.98 17.91 35.11
C ASN A 6 13.05 16.71 35.39
N ASN A 7 11.80 16.92 35.82
CA ASN A 7 10.93 15.79 36.18
C ASN A 7 10.23 15.12 34.97
N SER A 8 10.11 15.81 33.82
CA SER A 8 9.41 15.29 32.63
C SER A 8 10.23 14.29 31.80
N ASN A 9 11.56 14.32 31.91
CA ASN A 9 12.43 13.39 31.17
C ASN A 9 12.44 11.99 31.79
N ASN A 10 12.22 11.86 33.09
CA ASN A 10 12.23 10.56 33.78
C ASN A 10 10.98 9.73 33.51
N SER A 11 9.80 10.36 33.35
CA SER A 11 8.55 9.63 33.09
C SER A 11 8.54 8.98 31.71
N ASN A 12 9.06 9.65 30.68
CA ASN A 12 9.06 9.17 29.30
C ASN A 12 9.97 7.93 29.12
N ASN A 13 11.11 7.88 29.79
CA ASN A 13 12.01 6.73 29.74
C ASN A 13 11.35 5.48 30.37
N SER A 14 10.64 5.64 31.49
CA SER A 14 9.97 4.52 32.16
C SER A 14 8.88 3.87 31.30
N ALA A 15 8.14 4.66 30.50
CA ALA A 15 7.10 4.16 29.61
C ALA A 15 7.69 3.41 28.42
N GLN A 16 8.82 3.87 27.87
CA GLN A 16 9.51 3.20 26.77
C GLN A 16 10.09 1.86 27.21
N VAL A 17 10.74 1.79 28.38
CA VAL A 17 11.27 0.53 28.93
C VAL A 17 10.15 -0.49 29.10
N LYS A 18 9.01 -0.08 29.66
CA LYS A 18 7.83 -0.94 29.80
C LYS A 18 7.28 -1.46 28.46
N LEU A 19 7.43 -0.68 27.37
CA LEU A 19 7.04 -1.10 26.02
C LEU A 19 8.00 -2.16 25.46
N LEU A 20 9.31 -2.00 25.68
CA LEU A 20 10.34 -2.94 25.24
C LEU A 20 10.21 -4.32 25.93
N GLU A 21 9.73 -4.33 27.17
CA GLU A 21 9.49 -5.55 27.95
C GLU A 21 8.24 -6.34 27.49
N GLN A 22 7.39 -5.76 26.64
CA GLN A 22 6.16 -6.43 26.23
C GLN A 22 6.46 -7.67 25.37
N PRO A 23 5.77 -8.81 25.60
CA PRO A 23 6.04 -10.05 24.86
C PRO A 23 5.74 -9.94 23.36
N TRP A 24 4.74 -9.13 22.98
CA TRP A 24 4.45 -8.87 21.57
C TRP A 24 5.57 -8.08 20.89
N PHE A 25 6.22 -7.15 21.61
CA PHE A 25 7.31 -6.34 21.08
C PHE A 25 8.54 -7.19 20.84
N GLN A 26 8.91 -8.06 21.79
CA GLN A 26 10.03 -8.98 21.64
C GLN A 26 9.84 -9.94 20.45
N LYS A 27 8.62 -10.46 20.25
CA LYS A 27 8.28 -11.27 19.07
C LYS A 27 8.43 -10.48 17.77
N ALA A 28 7.88 -9.27 17.71
CA ALA A 28 7.99 -8.40 16.55
C ALA A 28 9.45 -8.01 16.25
N TYR A 29 10.24 -7.73 17.28
CA TYR A 29 11.67 -7.43 17.17
C TYR A 29 12.45 -8.61 16.63
N LYS A 30 12.22 -9.83 17.14
CA LYS A 30 12.84 -11.05 16.63
C LYS A 30 12.50 -11.26 15.15
N SER A 31 11.23 -11.14 14.77
CA SER A 31 10.81 -11.23 13.37
C SER A 31 11.43 -10.13 12.50
N ALA A 32 11.59 -8.91 13.02
CA ALA A 32 12.26 -7.83 12.29
C ALA A 32 13.75 -8.11 12.05
N VAL A 33 14.45 -8.67 13.05
CA VAL A 33 15.85 -9.10 12.91
C VAL A 33 15.98 -10.24 11.89
N GLU A 34 15.12 -11.24 11.95
CA GLU A 34 15.06 -12.33 10.97
C GLU A 34 14.76 -11.80 9.56
N PHE A 35 13.82 -10.87 9.45
CA PHE A 35 13.46 -10.25 8.17
C PHE A 35 14.65 -9.50 7.59
N TYR A 36 15.34 -8.69 8.39
CA TYR A 36 16.52 -7.94 7.95
C TYR A 36 17.61 -8.88 7.42
N LYS A 37 17.87 -9.99 8.12
CA LYS A 37 18.84 -11.02 7.69
C LYS A 37 18.48 -11.64 6.35
N TYR A 38 17.21 -11.95 6.12
CA TYR A 38 16.77 -12.51 4.83
C TYR A 38 16.75 -11.46 3.71
N ASP A 39 16.35 -10.22 4.01
CA ASP A 39 16.33 -9.12 3.03
C ASP A 39 17.75 -8.73 2.57
N GLU A 40 18.75 -8.83 3.44
CA GLU A 40 20.15 -8.53 3.12
C GLU A 40 20.71 -9.43 2.00
N VAL A 41 20.35 -10.72 2.01
CA VAL A 41 20.79 -11.73 1.03
C VAL A 41 19.95 -11.68 -0.26
N LEU A 42 18.92 -10.85 -0.30
CA LEU A 42 17.95 -10.81 -1.39
C LEU A 42 18.49 -10.05 -2.61
N GLN A 43 18.52 -10.73 -3.75
CA GLN A 43 18.94 -10.15 -5.02
C GLN A 43 17.86 -9.22 -5.61
N PRO A 44 18.21 -8.29 -6.52
CA PRO A 44 17.22 -7.44 -7.18
C PRO A 44 16.09 -8.22 -7.86
N GLU A 45 16.42 -9.31 -8.55
CA GLU A 45 15.48 -10.16 -9.27
C GLU A 45 14.48 -10.82 -8.30
N ASP A 46 14.97 -11.26 -7.14
CA ASP A 46 14.15 -11.82 -6.06
C ASP A 46 13.15 -10.79 -5.52
N ARG A 47 13.59 -9.54 -5.36
CA ARG A 47 12.76 -8.42 -4.90
C ARG A 47 11.64 -8.14 -5.91
N LEU A 48 11.95 -8.16 -7.20
CA LEU A 48 10.93 -7.98 -8.24
C LEU A 48 9.90 -9.11 -8.23
N SER A 49 10.33 -10.37 -8.09
CA SER A 49 9.42 -11.52 -7.98
C SER A 49 8.50 -11.43 -6.75
N LEU A 50 9.06 -11.07 -5.59
CA LEU A 50 8.29 -10.87 -4.36
C LEU A 50 7.30 -9.72 -4.50
N SER A 51 7.68 -8.61 -5.13
CA SER A 51 6.76 -7.49 -5.32
C SER A 51 5.54 -7.91 -6.16
N GLN A 52 5.76 -8.63 -7.26
CA GLN A 52 4.70 -9.16 -8.11
C GLN A 52 3.80 -10.15 -7.37
N SER A 53 4.40 -11.02 -6.55
CA SER A 53 3.68 -11.99 -5.73
C SER A 53 2.74 -11.30 -4.74
N TYR A 54 3.22 -10.27 -4.04
CA TYR A 54 2.39 -9.48 -3.13
C TYR A 54 1.33 -8.64 -3.86
N VAL A 55 1.58 -8.16 -5.09
CA VAL A 55 0.54 -7.54 -5.93
C VAL A 55 -0.57 -8.54 -6.25
N ARG A 56 -0.24 -9.81 -6.55
CA ARG A 56 -1.24 -10.86 -6.80
C ARG A 56 -2.08 -11.14 -5.56
N ILE A 57 -1.45 -11.23 -4.38
CA ILE A 57 -2.16 -11.39 -3.09
C ILE A 57 -3.11 -10.21 -2.85
N SER A 58 -2.63 -8.97 -3.02
CA SER A 58 -3.45 -7.77 -2.86
C SER A 58 -4.64 -7.71 -3.82
N LYS A 59 -4.43 -8.05 -5.09
CA LYS A 59 -5.51 -8.15 -6.07
C LYS A 59 -6.55 -9.19 -5.64
N SER A 60 -6.10 -10.35 -5.15
CA SER A 60 -7.01 -11.39 -4.63
C SER A 60 -7.78 -10.92 -3.40
N GLN A 61 -7.15 -10.22 -2.47
CA GLN A 61 -7.81 -9.59 -1.33
C GLN A 61 -8.90 -8.62 -1.78
N PHE A 62 -8.59 -7.73 -2.73
CA PHE A 62 -9.55 -6.77 -3.27
C PHE A 62 -10.74 -7.47 -3.94
N TRP A 63 -10.47 -8.40 -4.87
CA TRP A 63 -11.51 -9.13 -5.58
C TRP A 63 -12.33 -10.04 -4.66
N GLY A 64 -11.70 -10.71 -3.70
CA GLY A 64 -12.37 -11.54 -2.69
C GLY A 64 -13.33 -10.72 -1.84
N GLY A 65 -12.93 -9.51 -1.44
CA GLY A 65 -13.82 -8.57 -0.77
C GLY A 65 -15.02 -8.16 -1.63
N TRP A 66 -14.77 -7.73 -2.88
CA TRP A 66 -15.85 -7.29 -3.78
C TRP A 66 -16.85 -8.39 -4.15
N LEU A 67 -16.37 -9.63 -4.33
CA LEU A 67 -17.23 -10.78 -4.58
C LEU A 67 -18.11 -11.10 -3.37
N ALA A 68 -17.52 -11.16 -2.17
CA ALA A 68 -18.28 -11.40 -0.94
C ALA A 68 -19.30 -10.29 -0.65
N PHE A 69 -18.91 -9.03 -0.86
CA PHE A 69 -19.84 -7.90 -0.77
C PHE A 69 -21.02 -8.09 -1.73
N SER A 70 -20.75 -8.38 -3.00
CA SER A 70 -21.78 -8.52 -4.04
C SER A 70 -22.73 -9.67 -3.74
N LEU A 71 -22.21 -10.79 -3.24
CA LEU A 71 -22.99 -11.97 -2.87
C LEU A 71 -23.98 -11.67 -1.74
N VAL A 72 -23.66 -10.79 -0.80
CA VAL A 72 -24.60 -10.41 0.27
C VAL A 72 -25.48 -9.24 -0.12
N PHE A 73 -24.94 -8.29 -0.89
CA PHE A 73 -25.61 -7.05 -1.23
C PHE A 73 -26.67 -7.22 -2.32
N VAL A 74 -26.40 -8.00 -3.37
CA VAL A 74 -27.24 -8.10 -4.57
C VAL A 74 -28.51 -8.96 -4.39
N PRO A 75 -28.49 -10.14 -3.73
CA PRO A 75 -29.67 -11.00 -3.63
C PRO A 75 -30.96 -10.36 -3.10
N PRO A 76 -30.97 -9.51 -2.05
CA PRO A 76 -32.22 -8.90 -1.58
C PRO A 76 -32.88 -7.98 -2.62
N PHE A 77 -32.09 -7.36 -3.52
CA PHE A 77 -32.64 -6.56 -4.62
C PHE A 77 -33.24 -7.45 -5.69
N ILE A 78 -32.53 -8.51 -6.07
CA ILE A 78 -33.01 -9.49 -7.04
C ILE A 78 -34.32 -10.12 -6.54
N GLN A 79 -34.36 -10.56 -5.28
CA GLN A 79 -35.55 -11.15 -4.66
C GLN A 79 -36.74 -10.18 -4.63
N ARG A 80 -36.49 -8.90 -4.32
CA ARG A 80 -37.54 -7.88 -4.30
C ARG A 80 -38.04 -7.56 -5.71
N TYR A 81 -37.13 -7.46 -6.67
CA TYR A 81 -37.43 -7.21 -8.07
C TYR A 81 -38.33 -8.32 -8.64
N TYR A 82 -37.98 -9.59 -8.46
CA TYR A 82 -38.79 -10.70 -8.95
C TYR A 82 -40.19 -10.78 -8.32
N ARG A 83 -40.36 -10.37 -7.07
CA ARG A 83 -41.66 -10.44 -6.39
C ARG A 83 -42.57 -9.24 -6.67
N THR A 84 -42.01 -8.06 -6.88
CA THR A 84 -42.78 -6.81 -6.87
C THR A 84 -42.57 -5.93 -8.10
N ASN A 85 -41.66 -6.31 -9.01
CA ASN A 85 -41.19 -5.47 -10.13
C ASN A 85 -40.74 -4.06 -9.70
N SER A 86 -40.35 -3.93 -8.42
CA SER A 86 -39.99 -2.66 -7.80
C SER A 86 -38.79 -2.85 -6.89
N ILE A 87 -37.90 -1.87 -6.90
CA ILE A 87 -36.70 -1.83 -6.05
C ILE A 87 -37.01 -1.12 -4.71
N LYS A 88 -38.18 -0.47 -4.60
CA LYS A 88 -38.56 0.32 -3.43
C LYS A 88 -38.86 -0.60 -2.23
N GLY A 89 -38.34 -0.22 -1.07
CA GLY A 89 -38.59 -0.89 0.22
C GLY A 89 -37.45 -1.81 0.70
N VAL A 90 -36.38 -1.99 -0.08
CA VAL A 90 -35.17 -2.65 0.42
C VAL A 90 -34.45 -1.73 1.40
N LYS A 91 -34.14 -2.22 2.60
CA LYS A 91 -33.39 -1.47 3.63
C LYS A 91 -31.91 -1.37 3.24
N LEU A 92 -31.60 -0.45 2.30
CA LEU A 92 -30.27 -0.26 1.70
C LEU A 92 -29.15 -0.18 2.73
N ALA A 93 -29.32 0.63 3.78
CA ALA A 93 -28.31 0.82 4.82
C ALA A 93 -27.95 -0.48 5.56
N ARG A 94 -28.96 -1.31 5.87
CA ARG A 94 -28.74 -2.60 6.55
C ARG A 94 -27.97 -3.56 5.65
N ASN A 95 -28.37 -3.67 4.39
CA ASN A 95 -27.70 -4.56 3.43
C ASN A 95 -26.28 -4.08 3.11
N PHE A 96 -26.06 -2.76 3.07
CA PHE A 96 -24.73 -2.20 2.90
C PHE A 96 -23.80 -2.57 4.06
N ILE A 97 -24.24 -2.42 5.32
CA ILE A 97 -23.43 -2.82 6.49
C ILE A 97 -23.11 -4.31 6.46
N LEU A 98 -24.11 -5.16 6.17
CA LEU A 98 -23.89 -6.60 6.01
C LEU A 98 -22.90 -6.92 4.88
N GLY A 99 -23.04 -6.24 3.74
CA GLY A 99 -22.10 -6.32 2.63
C GLY A 99 -20.69 -5.91 3.04
N SER A 100 -20.52 -4.82 3.78
CA SER A 100 -19.21 -4.38 4.26
C SER A 100 -18.56 -5.40 5.19
N VAL A 101 -19.31 -6.00 6.12
CA VAL A 101 -18.79 -7.08 6.98
C VAL A 101 -18.38 -8.28 6.13
N ALA A 102 -19.20 -8.69 5.16
CA ALA A 102 -18.86 -9.76 4.22
C ALA A 102 -17.61 -9.42 3.40
N MET A 103 -17.44 -8.17 2.98
CA MET A 103 -16.25 -7.69 2.28
C MET A 103 -14.98 -7.89 3.12
N PHE A 104 -15.01 -7.54 4.41
CA PHE A 104 -13.86 -7.73 5.30
C PHE A 104 -13.49 -9.22 5.43
N ILE A 105 -14.49 -10.09 5.61
CA ILE A 105 -14.27 -11.54 5.72
C ILE A 105 -13.73 -12.11 4.41
N GLY A 106 -14.38 -11.79 3.29
CA GLY A 106 -13.97 -12.23 1.95
C GLY A 106 -12.58 -11.75 1.54
N SER A 107 -12.21 -10.53 1.95
CA SER A 107 -10.86 -10.00 1.74
C SER A 107 -9.80 -10.86 2.43
N ASN A 108 -10.00 -11.20 3.71
CA ASN A 108 -9.06 -12.03 4.46
C ASN A 108 -8.95 -13.44 3.84
N PHE A 109 -10.08 -14.05 3.48
CA PHE A 109 -10.08 -15.37 2.86
C PHE A 109 -9.36 -15.39 1.50
N GLY A 110 -9.65 -14.41 0.62
CA GLY A 110 -8.99 -14.30 -0.68
C GLY A 110 -7.48 -14.10 -0.55
N SER A 111 -7.05 -13.24 0.37
CA SER A 111 -5.64 -13.02 0.69
C SER A 111 -4.95 -14.31 1.14
N SER A 112 -5.52 -15.01 2.12
CA SER A 112 -4.94 -16.23 2.68
C SER A 112 -4.90 -17.39 1.68
N TYR A 113 -5.93 -17.55 0.84
CA TYR A 113 -5.95 -18.55 -0.22
C TYR A 113 -4.83 -18.31 -1.24
N MET A 114 -4.73 -17.08 -1.78
CA MET A 114 -3.70 -16.73 -2.76
C MET A 114 -2.29 -16.82 -2.15
N TYR A 115 -2.13 -16.41 -0.90
CA TYR A 115 -0.86 -16.54 -0.18
C TYR A 115 -0.41 -18.00 -0.07
N ARG A 116 -1.29 -18.91 0.35
CA ARG A 116 -0.98 -20.34 0.45
C ARG A 116 -0.57 -20.90 -0.90
N LYS A 117 -1.35 -20.61 -1.95
CA LYS A 117 -1.04 -21.01 -3.31
C LYS A 117 0.37 -20.57 -3.76
N ILE A 118 0.70 -19.29 -3.60
CA ILE A 118 2.03 -18.77 -3.98
C ILE A 118 3.13 -19.38 -3.11
N LEU A 119 2.86 -19.60 -1.81
CA LEU A 119 3.83 -20.22 -0.90
C LEU A 119 4.12 -21.67 -1.27
N ASP A 120 3.11 -22.41 -1.72
CA ASP A 120 3.23 -23.78 -2.19
C ASP A 120 3.99 -23.81 -3.53
N ASP A 121 3.69 -22.90 -4.47
CA ASP A 121 4.42 -22.75 -5.74
C ASP A 121 5.91 -22.40 -5.55
N MET A 122 6.26 -21.69 -4.46
CA MET A 122 7.63 -21.28 -4.14
C MET A 122 8.39 -22.29 -3.26
N LYS A 123 7.73 -23.33 -2.77
CA LYS A 123 8.35 -24.30 -1.89
C LYS A 123 9.48 -25.00 -2.67
N PRO A 124 10.74 -24.90 -2.22
CA PRO A 124 11.83 -25.56 -2.93
C PRO A 124 11.65 -27.07 -2.81
N GLU A 125 11.46 -27.73 -3.95
CA GLU A 125 11.54 -29.18 -4.04
C GLU A 125 13.03 -29.56 -4.03
N PHE A 126 13.38 -30.60 -3.27
CA PHE A 126 14.76 -31.07 -3.16
C PHE A 126 15.08 -31.90 -4.39
N ASP A 127 15.42 -31.23 -5.49
CA ASP A 127 15.94 -31.90 -6.68
C ASP A 127 17.45 -31.66 -6.81
N TYR A 128 18.19 -32.72 -7.18
CA TYR A 128 19.63 -32.69 -7.39
C TYR A 128 19.93 -32.29 -8.83
N GLY A 129 19.45 -31.11 -9.22
CA GLY A 129 19.60 -30.56 -10.55
C GLY A 129 20.97 -29.94 -10.84
N ASP A 130 21.15 -29.55 -12.10
CA ASP A 130 22.34 -28.91 -12.66
C ASP A 130 22.64 -27.55 -11.99
N ALA A 131 23.85 -27.01 -12.18
CA ALA A 131 24.30 -25.79 -11.49
C ALA A 131 23.39 -24.56 -11.72
N GLU A 132 22.76 -24.45 -12.89
CA GLU A 132 21.81 -23.37 -13.20
C GLU A 132 20.51 -23.52 -12.38
N GLU A 133 20.00 -24.74 -12.28
CA GLU A 133 18.81 -25.06 -11.49
C GLU A 133 19.05 -24.80 -10.00
N GLN A 134 20.25 -25.09 -9.50
CA GLN A 134 20.64 -24.77 -8.12
C GLN A 134 20.58 -23.26 -7.84
N SER A 135 20.93 -22.42 -8.81
CA SER A 135 20.86 -20.96 -8.66
C SER A 135 19.40 -20.48 -8.57
N ALA A 136 18.51 -21.03 -9.39
CA ALA A 136 17.08 -20.73 -9.37
C ALA A 136 16.39 -21.25 -8.10
N LEU A 137 16.77 -22.44 -7.63
CA LEU A 137 16.31 -23.01 -6.36
C LEU A 137 16.76 -22.17 -5.17
N ALA A 138 17.99 -21.65 -5.18
CA ALA A 138 18.48 -20.74 -4.14
C ALA A 138 17.67 -19.44 -4.11
N SER A 139 17.35 -18.86 -5.26
CA SER A 139 16.46 -17.70 -5.42
C SER A 139 15.07 -17.97 -4.83
N LYS A 140 14.39 -19.05 -5.27
CA LYS A 140 13.09 -19.46 -4.74
C LYS A 140 13.11 -19.66 -3.22
N ARG A 141 14.15 -20.31 -2.69
CA ARG A 141 14.31 -20.54 -1.23
C ARG A 141 14.43 -19.23 -0.45
N ARG A 142 15.15 -18.22 -0.96
CA ARG A 142 15.22 -16.90 -0.32
C ARG A 142 13.85 -16.21 -0.30
N GLN A 143 13.14 -16.22 -1.43
CA GLN A 143 11.80 -15.65 -1.55
C GLN A 143 10.80 -16.35 -0.61
N TYR A 144 10.81 -17.69 -0.58
CA TYR A 144 10.00 -18.51 0.30
C TYR A 144 10.20 -18.15 1.79
N ASN A 145 11.46 -18.03 2.24
CA ASN A 145 11.77 -17.70 3.62
C ASN A 145 11.22 -16.33 4.04
N ILE A 146 11.36 -15.32 3.17
CA ILE A 146 10.81 -13.98 3.41
C ILE A 146 9.28 -14.02 3.46
N MET A 147 8.66 -14.65 2.47
CA MET A 147 7.21 -14.68 2.38
C MET A 147 6.59 -15.42 3.56
N LYS A 148 7.20 -16.54 3.99
CA LYS A 148 6.81 -17.29 5.20
C LYS A 148 6.90 -16.46 6.47
N LEU A 149 7.91 -15.59 6.57
CA LEU A 149 8.13 -14.74 7.74
C LEU A 149 7.12 -13.58 7.81
N ILE A 150 6.90 -12.89 6.69
CA ILE A 150 6.00 -11.72 6.60
C ILE A 150 4.53 -12.15 6.66
N LYS A 151 4.21 -13.32 6.11
CA LYS A 151 2.83 -13.80 5.86
C LYS A 151 2.10 -12.93 4.84
N ASP A 152 0.77 -13.03 4.81
CA ASP A 152 -0.14 -12.31 3.92
C ASP A 152 -0.50 -10.89 4.41
N GLY A 153 -0.02 -10.50 5.59
CA GLY A 153 -0.33 -9.21 6.21
C GLY A 153 0.23 -8.01 5.43
N SER A 154 -0.61 -7.00 5.18
CA SER A 154 -0.23 -5.74 4.51
C SER A 154 0.42 -5.94 3.12
N SER A 155 -0.08 -6.89 2.33
CA SER A 155 0.43 -7.25 0.99
C SER A 155 0.78 -6.04 0.11
N ASN A 156 -0.08 -5.01 0.03
CA ASN A 156 0.21 -3.77 -0.70
C ASN A 156 1.47 -3.04 -0.24
N LYS A 157 1.72 -2.97 1.07
CA LYS A 157 2.89 -2.29 1.63
C LYS A 157 4.16 -3.05 1.26
N TRP A 158 4.13 -4.37 1.35
CA TRP A 158 5.27 -5.21 0.98
C TRP A 158 5.54 -5.20 -0.52
N ALA A 159 4.50 -5.24 -1.36
CA ALA A 159 4.63 -5.05 -2.80
C ALA A 159 5.38 -3.75 -3.14
N SER A 160 4.95 -2.63 -2.54
CA SER A 160 5.60 -1.34 -2.74
C SER A 160 7.04 -1.31 -2.19
N TYR A 161 7.27 -1.88 -1.01
CA TYR A 161 8.62 -1.98 -0.42
C TYR A 161 9.60 -2.71 -1.34
N PHE A 162 9.23 -3.90 -1.81
CA PHE A 162 10.11 -4.69 -2.67
C PHE A 162 10.31 -4.04 -4.03
N MET A 163 9.29 -3.39 -4.59
CA MET A 163 9.42 -2.62 -5.83
C MET A 163 10.35 -1.41 -5.68
N ASN A 164 10.22 -0.66 -4.59
CA ASN A 164 11.07 0.50 -4.32
C ASN A 164 12.53 0.10 -4.08
N THR A 165 12.74 -1.00 -3.36
CA THR A 165 14.09 -1.49 -3.04
C THR A 165 14.75 -2.29 -4.17
N TYR A 166 13.96 -2.75 -5.14
CA TYR A 166 14.47 -3.25 -6.41
C TYR A 166 15.18 -2.15 -7.19
N HIS A 167 14.58 -0.96 -7.29
CA HIS A 167 15.19 0.18 -7.97
C HIS A 167 16.31 0.86 -7.15
N ASP A 168 16.13 0.94 -5.83
CA ASP A 168 17.06 1.63 -4.93
C ASP A 168 17.30 0.80 -3.66
N PRO A 169 18.38 -0.02 -3.61
CA PRO A 169 18.68 -0.83 -2.44
C PRO A 169 19.02 0.01 -1.19
N GLY A 170 19.28 1.31 -1.33
CA GLY A 170 19.45 2.23 -0.20
C GLY A 170 18.16 2.47 0.58
N ARG A 171 16.99 2.15 0.01
CA ARG A 171 15.67 2.28 0.66
C ARG A 171 15.27 1.09 1.52
N ARG A 172 16.17 0.14 1.73
CA ARG A 172 15.94 -1.01 2.62
C ARG A 172 15.61 -0.55 4.04
N LEU A 173 14.88 -1.38 4.77
CA LEU A 173 14.62 -1.09 6.18
C LEU A 173 15.95 -1.03 6.96
N PRO A 174 16.11 -0.05 7.88
CA PRO A 174 17.33 0.05 8.67
C PRO A 174 17.46 -1.14 9.62
N ASN A 175 18.69 -1.45 10.02
CA ASN A 175 18.96 -2.54 10.95
C ASN A 175 18.13 -2.35 12.25
N PRO A 176 17.29 -3.34 12.62
CA PRO A 176 16.45 -3.23 13.81
C PRO A 176 17.26 -3.13 15.12
N GLU A 177 18.47 -3.69 15.17
CA GLU A 177 19.34 -3.59 16.34
C GLU A 177 19.84 -2.17 16.57
N THR A 178 20.20 -1.46 15.50
CA THR A 178 20.62 -0.05 15.62
C THR A 178 19.45 0.82 16.03
N LYS A 179 18.25 0.54 15.50
CA LYS A 179 17.01 1.22 15.91
C LYS A 179 16.62 0.94 17.37
N LEU A 180 16.81 -0.28 17.85
CA LEU A 180 16.59 -0.59 19.25
C LEU A 180 17.56 0.16 20.17
N ARG A 181 18.84 0.26 19.80
CA ARG A 181 19.82 1.06 20.55
C ARG A 181 19.50 2.56 20.53
N GLU A 182 19.05 3.09 19.40
CA GLU A 182 18.57 4.47 19.30
C GLU A 182 17.38 4.73 20.25
N LEU A 183 16.42 3.80 20.27
CA LEU A 183 15.27 3.84 21.18
C LEU A 183 15.70 3.78 22.66
N GLN A 184 16.61 2.87 23.01
CA GLN A 184 17.15 2.76 24.38
C GLN A 184 17.94 4.01 24.80
N ALA A 185 18.58 4.70 23.85
CA ALA A 185 19.25 5.97 24.09
C ALA A 185 18.29 7.17 24.20
N GLY A 186 16.97 6.94 24.21
CA GLY A 186 15.95 7.98 24.29
C GLY A 186 15.81 8.82 23.01
N LYS A 187 16.46 8.42 21.91
CA LYS A 187 16.26 9.08 20.61
C LYS A 187 14.93 8.59 20.06
N VAL A 188 13.94 9.46 20.02
CA VAL A 188 12.68 9.16 19.33
C VAL A 188 13.00 8.98 17.85
N PRO A 189 12.84 7.77 17.28
CA PRO A 189 13.10 7.58 15.87
C PRO A 189 12.16 8.49 15.11
N ARG A 190 12.72 9.38 14.30
CA ARG A 190 11.94 10.07 13.26
C ARG A 190 11.57 9.00 12.24
N VAL A 191 10.50 8.26 12.52
CA VAL A 191 9.85 7.40 11.55
C VAL A 191 9.28 8.31 10.48
N ASN A 192 10.11 8.67 9.50
CA ASN A 192 9.62 8.98 8.17
C ASN A 192 9.19 7.62 7.64
N PRO A 193 7.89 7.28 7.64
CA PRO A 193 7.50 5.93 7.29
C PRO A 193 7.78 5.83 5.81
N VAL A 194 8.82 5.08 5.44
CA VAL A 194 9.14 4.76 4.05
C VAL A 194 7.92 4.12 3.36
N LEU A 195 7.03 3.52 4.17
CA LEU A 195 5.74 2.95 3.78
C LEU A 195 4.55 3.95 3.76
N ASP A 196 4.67 5.15 4.37
CA ASP A 196 3.62 6.20 4.35
C ASP A 196 4.05 7.43 3.53
N GLN A 197 5.05 7.30 2.66
CA GLN A 197 5.21 8.26 1.57
C GLN A 197 3.97 8.13 0.68
N ARG A 198 2.93 8.91 1.02
CA ARG A 198 1.64 9.05 0.32
C ARG A 198 1.75 9.55 -1.12
N ASP A 199 2.96 9.62 -1.63
CA ASP A 199 3.28 10.07 -2.96
C ASP A 199 4.01 8.97 -3.73
N PRO A 200 3.31 7.88 -4.10
CA PRO A 200 3.90 6.80 -4.89
C PRO A 200 4.35 7.24 -6.28
N MET A 201 3.96 8.45 -6.74
CA MET A 201 4.27 9.00 -8.06
C MET A 201 5.21 10.21 -8.01
N GLY A 202 5.66 10.65 -6.82
CA GLY A 202 6.51 11.85 -6.70
C GLY A 202 5.83 13.18 -7.10
N LEU A 203 4.49 13.21 -7.23
CA LEU A 203 3.73 14.37 -7.71
C LEU A 203 3.52 15.45 -6.63
N TYR A 204 3.64 15.09 -5.35
CA TYR A 204 3.41 15.98 -4.21
C TYR A 204 4.64 16.23 -3.35
N THR A 205 5.73 15.50 -3.61
CA THR A 205 7.05 15.79 -3.08
C THR A 205 7.57 17.00 -3.83
N SER A 206 7.09 18.19 -3.46
CA SER A 206 7.72 19.44 -3.87
C SER A 206 9.22 19.29 -3.65
N PRO A 207 10.10 19.71 -4.59
CA PRO A 207 11.53 19.66 -4.37
C PRO A 207 11.76 20.33 -3.03
N LYS A 208 12.12 19.53 -2.02
CA LYS A 208 12.38 20.06 -0.70
C LYS A 208 13.50 21.06 -0.94
N LYS A 209 13.16 22.35 -0.92
CA LYS A 209 14.07 23.38 -0.47
C LYS A 209 14.69 22.75 0.76
N GLN A 210 15.95 22.33 0.64
CA GLN A 210 16.79 22.14 1.79
C GLN A 210 16.64 23.48 2.50
N ILE A 211 15.80 23.54 3.54
CA ILE A 211 15.73 24.71 4.39
C ILE A 211 17.15 24.72 4.95
N PRO A 212 18.02 25.67 4.54
CA PRO A 212 19.29 25.82 5.21
C PRO A 212 18.91 25.96 6.67
N GLN A 213 19.44 25.11 7.54
CA GLN A 213 19.27 25.33 8.97
C GLN A 213 19.85 26.71 9.24
N GLU A 214 18.97 27.70 9.35
CA GLU A 214 19.34 29.04 9.75
C GLU A 214 20.09 28.90 11.07
N PRO A 215 21.36 29.35 11.16
CA PRO A 215 22.02 29.44 12.44
C PRO A 215 21.17 30.38 13.30
N LYS A 216 20.69 29.87 14.44
CA LYS A 216 19.96 30.64 15.46
C LYS A 216 20.67 31.99 15.67
N PRO A 217 20.02 33.13 15.40
CA PRO A 217 20.61 34.44 15.68
C PRO A 217 20.74 34.61 17.19
N LEU A 218 21.95 34.89 17.64
CA LEU A 218 22.20 35.39 18.99
C LEU A 218 21.56 36.77 19.13
N GLU A 219 20.75 36.90 20.18
CA GLU A 219 20.09 38.11 20.63
C GLU A 219 21.12 39.16 21.11
N HIS A 220 20.79 40.43 20.88
CA HIS A 220 21.32 41.67 21.48
C HIS A 220 22.61 42.30 20.92
N ARG A 221 22.47 43.38 20.12
CA ARG A 221 22.79 44.77 20.54
C ARG A 221 22.26 45.81 19.53
N PRO A 222 21.59 46.90 19.96
CA PRO A 222 21.28 48.04 19.09
C PRO A 222 22.36 49.12 19.19
N SER A 223 22.83 49.60 18.04
CA SER A 223 23.48 50.92 17.93
C SER A 223 23.25 51.49 16.53
N GLU A 224 22.28 52.39 16.50
CA GLU A 224 22.16 53.63 15.73
C GLU A 224 23.30 54.10 14.80
N ILE A 225 22.82 54.59 13.63
CA ILE A 225 23.17 55.85 12.92
C ILE A 225 24.10 55.80 11.69
N ASP A 226 23.41 56.06 10.57
CA ASP A 226 23.71 56.90 9.40
C ASP A 226 24.47 56.45 8.14
N SER A 227 23.76 56.72 7.04
CA SER A 227 24.19 57.36 5.80
C SER A 227 24.66 56.52 4.60
N LEU A 228 23.74 56.49 3.62
CA LEU A 228 23.89 57.04 2.26
C LEU A 228 24.45 56.16 1.12
N ASP A 229 23.79 56.33 -0.03
CA ASP A 229 24.19 56.03 -1.42
C ASP A 229 23.94 54.63 -2.02
N GLY A 230 22.75 54.50 -2.61
CA GLY A 230 22.59 54.44 -4.06
C GLY A 230 23.20 53.27 -4.82
N TRP A 231 22.38 52.26 -5.15
CA TRP A 231 22.49 51.58 -6.45
C TRP A 231 21.16 50.96 -6.90
N THR A 232 20.66 51.51 -8.00
CA THR A 232 19.55 51.04 -8.80
C THR A 232 19.93 49.78 -9.58
N SER A 233 19.21 48.68 -9.36
CA SER A 233 19.14 47.59 -10.34
C SER A 233 17.69 47.10 -10.44
N GLY A 234 17.09 47.37 -11.60
CA GLY A 234 15.72 47.00 -11.91
C GLY A 234 15.51 45.49 -11.89
N TRP A 235 14.72 45.06 -10.91
CA TRP A 235 13.99 43.79 -10.95
C TRP A 235 12.50 44.14 -10.87
N PRO A 236 11.64 43.47 -11.66
CA PRO A 236 10.21 43.77 -11.65
C PRO A 236 9.66 43.55 -10.23
N GLU A 237 8.96 44.57 -9.74
CA GLU A 237 8.29 44.55 -8.43
C GLU A 237 7.44 43.28 -8.30
N GLU A 238 7.74 42.45 -7.30
CA GLU A 238 6.81 41.40 -6.88
C GLU A 238 5.50 42.08 -6.48
N PRO A 239 4.34 41.69 -7.03
CA PRO A 239 3.06 42.22 -6.55
C PRO A 239 2.91 41.82 -5.08
N LYS A 240 2.68 42.82 -4.24
CA LYS A 240 2.40 42.70 -2.81
C LYS A 240 1.49 41.49 -2.58
N LYS A 241 2.02 40.48 -1.89
CA LYS A 241 1.29 39.26 -1.52
C LYS A 241 0.15 39.65 -0.58
N THR A 242 -1.03 39.87 -1.13
CA THR A 242 -2.27 39.75 -0.37
C THR A 242 -2.39 38.30 0.08
N THR A 243 -2.79 38.12 1.34
CA THR A 243 -3.00 36.85 2.03
C THR A 243 -4.18 36.11 1.43
N GLU A 244 -4.07 35.67 0.18
CA GLU A 244 -5.12 34.95 -0.51
C GLU A 244 -4.80 33.45 -0.55
N SER A 245 -5.81 32.66 -0.22
CA SER A 245 -5.80 31.19 -0.32
C SER A 245 -5.32 30.75 -1.70
N ALA A 246 -4.51 29.69 -1.74
CA ALA A 246 -4.00 29.10 -3.00
C ALA A 246 -5.12 28.81 -4.03
N TRP A 247 -6.35 28.56 -3.57
CA TRP A 247 -7.52 28.38 -4.41
C TRP A 247 -8.03 29.65 -5.12
N ASN A 248 -7.84 30.82 -4.51
CA ASN A 248 -8.17 32.09 -5.15
C ASN A 248 -7.16 32.44 -6.24
N ARG A 249 -5.88 32.08 -6.06
CA ARG A 249 -4.84 32.28 -7.06
C ARG A 249 -5.11 31.49 -8.36
N VAL A 250 -5.57 30.24 -8.25
CA VAL A 250 -5.96 29.42 -9.41
C VAL A 250 -7.19 30.00 -10.13
N ARG A 251 -8.18 30.49 -9.37
CA ARG A 251 -9.35 31.14 -9.97
C ARG A 251 -8.99 32.43 -10.69
N GLN A 252 -8.16 33.28 -10.09
CA GLN A 252 -7.71 34.52 -10.73
C GLN A 252 -6.85 34.25 -11.96
N GLN A 253 -5.93 33.27 -11.92
CA GLN A 253 -5.15 32.89 -13.10
C GLN A 253 -6.04 32.41 -14.25
N ASN A 254 -7.07 31.61 -13.97
CA ASN A 254 -8.01 31.15 -15.00
C ASN A 254 -8.95 32.26 -15.50
N THR A 255 -9.17 33.32 -14.72
CA THR A 255 -10.05 34.43 -15.11
C THR A 255 -9.29 35.53 -15.87
N ALA A 256 -8.01 35.73 -15.56
CA ALA A 256 -7.19 36.80 -16.15
C ALA A 256 -6.62 36.46 -17.53
N SER A 257 -6.56 35.18 -17.92
CA SER A 257 -5.87 34.77 -19.15
C SER A 257 -6.74 34.61 -20.40
N ASN A 258 -8.03 34.98 -20.41
CA ASN A 258 -8.81 35.05 -21.66
C ASN A 258 -10.13 35.85 -21.51
N PRO A 259 -10.21 37.11 -21.98
CA PRO A 259 -11.49 37.80 -22.18
C PRO A 259 -12.25 37.35 -23.44
N ALA A 260 -11.75 36.36 -24.19
CA ALA A 260 -12.39 35.88 -25.41
C ALA A 260 -12.20 34.38 -25.60
N THR A 261 -12.87 33.55 -24.82
CA THR A 261 -13.31 32.21 -25.26
C THR A 261 -14.37 31.69 -24.32
N SER A 262 -15.59 31.76 -24.81
CA SER A 262 -16.78 31.16 -24.25
C SER A 262 -16.63 29.64 -24.06
N ASN A 263 -16.97 29.20 -22.84
CA ASN A 263 -17.57 27.92 -22.47
C ASN A 263 -17.18 26.65 -23.26
N THR A 264 -16.07 26.02 -22.85
CA THR A 264 -15.69 24.64 -23.21
C THR A 264 -16.71 23.59 -22.73
N TRP A 265 -17.50 23.89 -21.70
CA TRP A 265 -18.56 23.02 -21.19
C TRP A 265 -19.89 23.14 -21.94
N GLU A 266 -20.14 24.26 -22.62
CA GLU A 266 -21.32 24.42 -23.48
C GLU A 266 -21.13 23.66 -24.80
N SER A 267 -19.90 23.65 -25.31
CA SER A 267 -19.52 22.92 -26.53
C SER A 267 -19.57 21.39 -26.34
N LEU A 268 -19.28 20.88 -25.15
CA LEU A 268 -19.49 19.45 -24.82
C LEU A 268 -20.97 19.07 -24.74
N ARG A 269 -21.84 19.97 -24.23
CA ARG A 269 -23.29 19.72 -24.16
C ARG A 269 -23.98 19.76 -25.53
N GLN A 270 -23.57 20.69 -26.40
CA GLN A 270 -24.11 20.78 -27.76
C GLN A 270 -23.66 19.63 -28.67
N ARG A 271 -22.54 18.97 -28.37
CA ARG A 271 -22.07 17.80 -29.14
C ARG A 271 -22.92 16.55 -28.91
N SER A 272 -23.68 16.49 -27.81
CA SER A 272 -24.48 15.31 -27.45
C SER A 272 -25.89 15.31 -28.06
N THR A 273 -26.35 16.43 -28.64
CA THR A 273 -27.71 16.56 -29.19
C THR A 273 -27.80 16.52 -30.72
N ARG A 274 -26.74 16.12 -31.43
CA ARG A 274 -26.79 15.99 -32.90
C ARG A 274 -27.20 14.57 -33.28
N PRO A 275 -28.40 14.32 -33.83
CA PRO A 275 -28.79 12.99 -34.30
C PRO A 275 -27.91 12.63 -35.50
N GLU A 276 -27.20 11.52 -35.35
CA GLU A 276 -26.29 10.95 -36.34
C GLU A 276 -27.13 10.37 -37.49
N GLN A 277 -27.15 11.08 -38.62
CA GLN A 277 -27.74 10.60 -39.87
C GLN A 277 -26.85 9.48 -40.42
N ARG A 278 -27.29 8.24 -40.15
CA ARG A 278 -26.64 6.99 -40.51
C ARG A 278 -26.81 6.73 -42.01
N ASN A 279 -25.88 7.25 -42.83
CA ASN A 279 -25.63 6.70 -44.16
C ASN A 279 -24.49 5.70 -44.07
N GLY A 280 -24.77 4.48 -44.57
CA GLY A 280 -23.78 3.42 -44.68
C GLY A 280 -22.70 3.79 -45.69
N ASP A 281 -21.47 3.40 -45.38
CA ASP A 281 -20.74 2.46 -46.22
C ASP A 281 -19.50 1.98 -45.47
N HIS A 282 -19.15 0.73 -45.79
CA HIS A 282 -18.03 -0.03 -45.26
C HIS A 282 -16.69 0.70 -45.37
N GLN A 283 -15.83 0.58 -44.35
CA GLN A 283 -14.53 -0.11 -44.40
C GLN A 283 -13.62 0.28 -43.21
N ASN A 284 -13.26 -0.75 -42.45
CA ASN A 284 -11.94 -1.02 -41.86
C ASN A 284 -10.94 0.14 -41.75
N HIS A 285 -10.76 0.70 -40.55
CA HIS A 285 -9.44 0.87 -39.90
C HIS A 285 -9.65 1.47 -38.51
N LEU A 286 -9.33 0.74 -37.44
CA LEU A 286 -8.89 1.31 -36.15
C LEU A 286 -8.47 0.18 -35.20
N GLY A 287 -7.25 -0.30 -35.41
CA GLY A 287 -6.45 -0.90 -34.35
C GLY A 287 -5.53 0.17 -33.78
N VAL A 288 -5.91 0.82 -32.68
CA VAL A 288 -5.00 1.53 -31.76
C VAL A 288 -5.62 1.52 -30.36
N PHE A 289 -5.69 0.35 -29.73
CA PHE A 289 -5.67 0.26 -28.27
C PHE A 289 -4.74 -0.89 -27.88
N GLY A 290 -3.89 -0.58 -26.89
CA GLY A 290 -2.67 -1.31 -26.57
C GLY A 290 -2.88 -2.80 -26.33
N ASN A 291 -2.19 -3.56 -27.17
CA ASN A 291 -1.94 -4.98 -27.06
C ASN A 291 -1.03 -5.23 -25.84
N TYR A 292 -1.62 -5.56 -24.69
CA TYR A 292 -0.85 -6.21 -23.62
C TYR A 292 -0.63 -7.63 -24.07
N GLY A 293 0.64 -7.95 -24.32
CA GLY A 293 1.08 -9.23 -24.86
C GLY A 293 0.41 -10.41 -24.19
N ASP A 294 -0.26 -11.18 -25.04
CA ASP A 294 -0.54 -12.59 -24.87
C ASP A 294 0.75 -13.29 -24.43
N PHE A 295 0.84 -13.65 -23.15
CA PHE A 295 1.77 -14.66 -22.66
C PHE A 295 1.02 -15.99 -22.74
N ARG A 296 0.88 -16.49 -23.97
CA ARG A 296 0.38 -17.83 -24.28
C ARG A 296 1.48 -18.53 -25.05
N ASP A 297 2.29 -19.27 -24.30
CA ASP A 297 2.99 -20.48 -24.74
C ASP A 297 3.62 -21.10 -23.49
N GLY A 298 3.27 -22.35 -23.18
CA GLY A 298 3.92 -23.06 -22.07
C GLY A 298 3.11 -24.15 -21.38
N GLN A 299 2.71 -25.17 -22.15
CA GLN A 299 2.52 -26.56 -21.74
C GLN A 299 1.40 -26.93 -20.74
N ASN A 300 0.43 -27.64 -21.30
CA ASN A 300 -0.48 -28.55 -20.60
C ASN A 300 0.32 -29.62 -19.84
N TYR A 301 0.33 -29.55 -18.52
CA TYR A 301 0.40 -30.73 -17.67
C TYR A 301 -0.98 -30.98 -17.09
N THR A 302 -1.71 -31.88 -17.72
CA THR A 302 -2.87 -32.53 -17.11
C THR A 302 -2.33 -33.54 -16.09
N SER A 303 -2.17 -33.11 -14.84
CA SER A 303 -2.12 -34.03 -13.70
C SER A 303 -3.57 -34.18 -13.21
N ASN A 304 -4.16 -35.32 -13.57
CA ASN A 304 -5.37 -35.81 -12.93
C ASN A 304 -4.98 -36.29 -11.54
N ASP A 305 -5.23 -35.49 -10.51
CA ASP A 305 -5.39 -35.96 -9.13
C ASP A 305 -6.39 -35.03 -8.43
N ASP A 306 -7.64 -35.14 -8.89
CA ASP A 306 -8.81 -34.70 -8.13
C ASP A 306 -9.02 -35.64 -6.95
N THR A 307 -8.38 -35.32 -5.81
CA THR A 307 -8.91 -35.72 -4.51
C THR A 307 -9.62 -34.51 -3.92
N MET A 308 -10.88 -34.35 -4.32
CA MET A 308 -11.83 -33.52 -3.59
C MET A 308 -11.95 -34.06 -2.17
N TYR A 309 -11.41 -33.33 -1.20
CA TYR A 309 -11.83 -33.47 0.19
C TYR A 309 -13.31 -33.10 0.27
N THR A 310 -14.16 -34.10 0.50
CA THR A 310 -15.57 -33.92 0.83
C THR A 310 -15.70 -33.39 2.25
N ASP A 311 -16.73 -32.57 2.49
CA ASP A 311 -17.02 -31.92 3.79
C ASP A 311 -17.17 -32.90 4.98
N ASP A 312 -17.18 -34.21 4.74
CA ASP A 312 -17.25 -35.25 5.78
C ASP A 312 -15.90 -35.47 6.51
N ASP A 313 -14.74 -35.16 5.90
CA ASP A 313 -13.42 -35.36 6.53
C ASP A 313 -13.07 -34.28 7.59
N ILE A 314 -13.84 -33.19 7.63
CA ILE A 314 -13.64 -32.10 8.60
C ILE A 314 -14.30 -32.41 9.94
N MET A 315 -15.27 -33.33 9.99
CA MET A 315 -15.95 -33.69 11.25
C MET A 315 -15.21 -34.73 12.08
N ASP A 316 -14.37 -35.59 11.47
CA ASP A 316 -13.59 -36.60 12.21
C ASP A 316 -12.37 -36.00 12.94
N MET A 317 -11.86 -34.84 12.52
CA MET A 317 -10.78 -34.15 13.23
C MET A 317 -11.21 -33.46 14.52
N LEU A 318 -12.52 -33.28 14.77
CA LEU A 318 -13.05 -32.69 16.00
C LEU A 318 -13.52 -33.74 17.03
N ALA A 319 -13.59 -35.01 16.67
CA ALA A 319 -13.99 -36.10 17.58
C ALA A 319 -12.81 -36.74 18.34
N GLY A 320 -11.56 -36.49 17.93
CA GLY A 320 -10.37 -37.20 18.45
C GLY A 320 -9.67 -36.59 19.68
N GLU A 321 -10.16 -35.50 20.26
CA GLU A 321 -9.42 -34.74 21.28
C GLU A 321 -10.07 -34.74 22.69
N GLN A 322 -10.95 -35.71 22.99
CA GLN A 322 -11.51 -35.89 24.34
C GLN A 322 -10.95 -37.07 25.14
N ASP A 323 -10.17 -37.99 24.54
CA ASP A 323 -9.71 -39.21 25.23
C ASP A 323 -8.32 -39.12 25.90
N ARG A 324 -7.70 -37.93 25.98
CA ARG A 324 -6.34 -37.77 26.56
C ARG A 324 -6.27 -37.22 27.99
N TYR A 325 -7.37 -37.12 28.72
CA TYR A 325 -7.35 -36.75 30.14
C TYR A 325 -8.17 -37.75 30.97
N GLY A 326 -7.53 -38.86 31.35
CA GLY A 326 -8.15 -39.77 32.32
C GLY A 326 -7.41 -41.08 32.56
N LYS A 327 -6.32 -41.04 33.33
CA LYS A 327 -5.94 -42.04 34.35
C LYS A 327 -4.47 -41.87 34.72
N ASP A 328 -4.24 -41.26 35.88
CA ASP A 328 -3.16 -41.63 36.78
C ASP A 328 -3.72 -41.48 38.20
N ASN A 329 -4.09 -42.62 38.79
CA ASN A 329 -4.37 -42.82 40.20
C ASN A 329 -3.87 -44.21 40.57
#